data_AF-A0A4R6F860-F1
#
_entry.id   AF-A0A4R6F860-F1
#
_cell.length_a   1.000
_cell.length_b   1.000
_cell.length_c   1.000
_cell.angle_alpha   90.00
_cell.angle_beta   90.00
_cell.angle_gamma   90.00
#
_symmetry.space_group_name_H-M   'P 1'
#
loop_
_entity.id
_entity.type
_entity.pdbx_description
1 polymer ?
#
loop_
_entity_poly.entity_id
_entity_poly.type
_entity_poly.pdbx_seq_one_letter_code
_entity_poly.pdbx_strand_id
1 'polypeptide(L)'
;MEQMMDRRTFVKTGAWLAATGCVLPRLMVAARTAGAVVVFDSTLAHGRALADHALRANLVTFDVGDDIGALWYSTLAPHLARAPGVLIGVTRPADYFVLTHCVPHSALTTRDVREAGRRAPVAFVIDCSSSLTRDLRGTHTEPRTDRPDFSGRMLHRRKFWA
;
A
#
# COMPACT_ATOMS: atom_id res chain seq x y z
N MET A 1 14.84 -24.76 40.49
CA MET A 1 14.07 -23.50 40.58
C MET A 1 13.18 -23.44 39.35
N GLU A 2 11.99 -24.02 39.44
CA GLU A 2 10.98 -23.90 38.38
C GLU A 2 10.44 -22.46 38.41
N GLN A 3 10.68 -21.70 37.34
CA GLN A 3 10.01 -20.43 37.14
C GLN A 3 8.54 -20.71 36.89
N MET A 4 7.71 -20.46 37.89
CA MET A 4 6.26 -20.52 37.78
C MET A 4 5.81 -19.43 36.79
N MET A 5 5.48 -19.84 35.57
CA MET A 5 5.09 -18.95 34.47
C MET A 5 3.80 -18.22 34.85
N ASP A 6 3.82 -16.89 34.91
CA ASP A 6 2.64 -16.06 35.20
C ASP A 6 1.51 -16.38 34.21
N ARG A 7 0.29 -16.61 34.70
CA ARG A 7 -0.89 -16.91 33.87
C ARG A 7 -1.12 -15.83 32.80
N ARG A 8 -0.76 -14.57 33.06
CA ARG A 8 -0.84 -13.46 32.10
C ARG A 8 0.16 -13.61 30.96
N THR A 9 1.35 -14.14 31.24
CA THR A 9 2.36 -14.46 30.24
C THR A 9 1.90 -15.62 29.38
N PHE A 10 1.36 -16.69 29.98
CA PHE A 10 0.84 -17.84 29.23
C PHE A 10 -0.35 -17.46 28.32
N VAL A 11 -1.32 -16.69 28.82
CA VAL A 11 -2.46 -16.24 28.00
C VAL A 11 -2.01 -15.29 26.89
N LYS A 12 -1.04 -14.41 27.15
CA LYS A 12 -0.44 -13.59 26.08
C LYS A 12 0.24 -14.45 25.03
N THR A 13 1.06 -15.42 25.43
CA THR A 13 1.79 -16.29 24.48
C THR A 13 0.85 -17.23 23.72
N GLY A 14 -0.20 -17.75 24.36
CA GLY A 14 -1.20 -18.62 23.73
C GLY A 14 -2.09 -17.87 22.74
N ALA A 15 -2.55 -16.66 23.08
CA ALA A 15 -3.26 -15.80 22.14
C ALA A 15 -2.35 -15.32 20.99
N TRP A 16 -1.06 -15.15 21.26
CA TRP A 16 -0.04 -14.75 20.29
C TRP A 16 0.27 -15.84 19.27
N LEU A 17 0.38 -17.11 19.69
CA LEU A 17 0.50 -18.27 18.79
C LEU A 17 -0.77 -18.50 17.95
N ALA A 18 -1.95 -18.27 18.53
CA ALA A 18 -3.22 -18.38 17.80
C ALA A 18 -3.42 -17.25 16.77
N ALA A 19 -2.97 -16.04 17.08
CA ALA A 19 -3.02 -14.90 16.16
C ALA A 19 -2.01 -15.05 15.01
N THR A 20 -0.75 -15.41 15.30
CA THR A 20 0.25 -15.75 14.26
C THR A 20 -0.19 -16.92 13.40
N GLY A 21 -0.82 -17.93 14.01
CA GLY A 21 -1.38 -19.08 13.30
C GLY A 21 -2.51 -18.75 12.33
N CYS A 22 -3.23 -17.63 12.51
CA CYS A 22 -4.31 -17.20 11.61
C CYS A 22 -3.88 -16.12 10.59
N VAL A 23 -2.95 -15.24 10.99
CA VAL A 23 -2.44 -14.16 10.14
C VAL A 23 -1.54 -14.73 9.04
N LEU A 24 -0.65 -15.65 9.39
CA LEU A 24 0.36 -16.18 8.47
C LEU A 24 -0.26 -16.96 7.31
N PRO A 25 -1.23 -17.88 7.50
CA PRO A 25 -1.88 -18.56 6.37
C PRO A 25 -2.57 -17.59 5.42
N ARG A 26 -3.13 -16.49 5.94
CA ARG A 26 -3.82 -15.49 5.13
C ARG A 26 -2.85 -14.67 4.28
N LEU A 27 -1.73 -14.26 4.87
CA LEU A 27 -0.61 -13.68 4.12
C LEU A 27 -0.10 -14.65 3.06
N MET A 28 -0.03 -15.95 3.37
CA MET A 28 0.41 -16.97 2.43
C MET A 28 -0.57 -17.20 1.27
N VAL A 29 -1.87 -17.04 1.50
CA VAL A 29 -2.86 -17.05 0.40
C VAL A 29 -2.64 -15.84 -0.52
N ALA A 30 -2.43 -14.65 0.03
CA ALA A 30 -2.13 -13.45 -0.75
C ALA A 30 -0.74 -13.50 -1.42
N ALA A 31 0.21 -14.23 -0.86
CA ALA A 31 1.53 -14.46 -1.44
C ALA A 31 1.49 -15.33 -2.70
N ARG A 32 0.42 -16.12 -2.89
CA ARG A 32 0.20 -16.94 -4.10
C ARG A 32 -0.37 -16.14 -5.27
N THR A 33 -0.73 -14.88 -5.06
CA THR A 33 -1.18 -14.00 -6.14
C THR A 33 0.02 -13.62 -7.02
N ALA A 34 -0.16 -13.64 -8.34
CA ALA A 34 0.89 -13.18 -9.26
C ALA A 34 1.27 -11.73 -8.95
N GLY A 35 2.57 -11.42 -8.88
CA GLY A 35 3.07 -10.09 -8.55
C GLY A 35 3.03 -9.74 -7.05
N ALA A 36 2.98 -10.73 -6.16
CA ALA A 36 3.10 -10.47 -4.72
C ALA A 36 4.50 -9.95 -4.35
N VAL A 37 4.52 -8.82 -3.63
CA VAL A 37 5.73 -8.19 -3.07
C VAL A 37 5.62 -8.21 -1.56
N VAL A 38 6.68 -8.63 -0.89
CA VAL A 38 6.73 -8.77 0.56
C VAL A 38 7.55 -7.63 1.17
N VAL A 39 6.95 -6.91 2.11
CA VAL A 39 7.63 -5.88 2.91
C VAL A 39 7.69 -6.34 4.37
N PHE A 40 8.86 -6.37 4.96
CA PHE A 40 9.04 -6.83 6.33
C PHE A 40 9.95 -5.91 7.11
N ASP A 41 9.76 -5.81 8.42
CA ASP A 41 10.71 -5.16 9.31
C ASP A 41 11.58 -6.24 9.98
N SER A 42 12.88 -6.26 9.68
CA SER A 42 13.84 -7.23 10.22
C SER A 42 14.03 -7.13 11.75
N THR A 43 13.72 -5.98 12.35
CA THR A 43 13.76 -5.81 13.81
C THR A 43 12.64 -6.59 14.51
N LEU A 44 11.58 -6.93 13.78
CA LEU A 44 10.45 -7.72 14.28
C LEU A 44 10.68 -9.21 14.02
N ALA A 45 10.48 -10.05 15.04
CA ALA A 45 10.60 -11.51 14.90
C ALA A 45 9.66 -12.07 13.80
N HIS A 46 8.45 -11.52 13.70
CA HIS A 46 7.48 -11.88 12.65
C HIS A 46 7.91 -11.42 11.26
N GLY A 47 8.56 -10.25 11.15
CA GLY A 47 9.09 -9.76 9.89
C GLY A 47 10.19 -10.68 9.36
N ARG A 48 11.11 -11.13 10.23
CA ARG A 48 12.12 -12.14 9.88
C ARG A 48 11.51 -13.48 9.46
N ALA A 49 10.54 -13.99 10.22
CA ALA A 49 9.86 -15.24 9.87
C ALA A 49 9.11 -15.15 8.53
N LEU A 50 8.51 -14.00 8.22
CA LEU A 50 7.87 -13.72 6.94
C LEU A 50 8.90 -13.67 5.81
N ALA A 51 10.03 -13.00 6.01
CA ALA A 51 11.12 -12.92 5.04
C ALA A 51 11.67 -14.32 4.71
N ASP A 52 11.94 -15.14 5.72
CA ASP A 52 12.41 -16.51 5.54
C ASP A 52 11.41 -17.34 4.72
N HIS A 53 10.11 -17.15 4.97
CA HIS A 53 9.07 -17.83 4.19
C HIS A 53 9.04 -17.33 2.74
N ALA A 54 9.08 -16.02 2.54
CA ALA A 54 9.03 -15.41 1.22
C ALA A 54 10.24 -15.81 0.35
N LEU A 55 11.42 -15.92 0.95
CA LEU A 55 12.62 -16.44 0.30
C LEU A 55 12.45 -17.89 -0.15
N ARG A 56 11.89 -18.76 0.70
CA ARG A 56 11.58 -20.15 0.32
C ARG A 56 10.53 -20.25 -0.77
N ALA A 57 9.63 -19.27 -0.85
CA ALA A 57 8.60 -19.16 -1.87
C ALA A 57 9.06 -18.40 -3.14
N ASN A 58 10.33 -17.98 -3.21
CA ASN A 58 10.91 -17.19 -4.30
C ASN A 58 10.12 -15.91 -4.62
N LEU A 59 9.65 -15.22 -3.58
CA LEU A 59 8.93 -13.95 -3.69
C LEU A 59 9.90 -12.77 -3.60
N VAL A 60 9.51 -11.64 -4.21
CA VAL A 60 10.25 -10.38 -4.08
C VAL A 60 10.07 -9.85 -2.66
N THR A 61 11.18 -9.60 -1.96
CA THR A 61 11.18 -9.13 -0.57
C THR A 61 11.94 -7.81 -0.42
N PHE A 62 11.45 -6.95 0.46
CA PHE A 62 12.09 -5.69 0.85
C PHE A 62 12.04 -5.52 2.36
N ASP A 63 13.18 -5.24 2.98
CA ASP A 63 13.24 -4.82 4.38
C ASP A 63 12.85 -3.34 4.47
N VAL A 64 12.02 -2.97 5.45
CA VAL A 64 11.67 -1.58 5.75
C VAL A 64 12.92 -0.77 6.10
N GLY A 65 13.86 -1.35 6.85
CA GLY A 65 14.99 -0.62 7.40
C GLY A 65 14.55 0.49 8.34
N ASP A 66 15.10 1.70 8.13
CA ASP A 66 14.86 2.85 9.01
C ASP A 66 13.76 3.81 8.52
N ASP A 67 13.43 3.80 7.22
CA ASP A 67 12.47 4.75 6.62
C ASP A 67 11.63 4.08 5.52
N ILE A 68 10.38 3.75 5.86
CA ILE A 68 9.40 3.17 4.94
C ILE A 68 8.98 4.13 3.83
N GLY A 69 9.03 5.44 4.06
CA GLY A 69 8.69 6.45 3.06
C GLY A 69 9.77 6.51 1.98
N ALA A 70 11.03 6.50 2.38
CA ALA A 70 12.16 6.39 1.45
C ALA A 70 12.05 5.10 0.62
N LEU A 71 11.82 3.95 1.27
CA LEU A 71 11.62 2.67 0.59
C LEU A 71 10.47 2.72 -0.43
N TRP A 72 9.37 3.39 -0.07
CA TRP A 72 8.22 3.53 -0.96
C TRP A 72 8.59 4.25 -2.25
N TYR A 73 9.13 5.46 -2.15
CA TYR A 73 9.39 6.29 -3.33
C TYR A 73 10.58 5.81 -4.17
N SER A 74 11.62 5.26 -3.54
CA SER A 74 12.80 4.78 -4.27
C SER A 74 12.55 3.44 -4.98
N THR A 75 11.72 2.57 -4.37
CA THR A 75 11.71 1.15 -4.74
C THR A 75 10.31 0.63 -4.99
N LEU A 76 9.40 0.72 -4.00
CA LEU A 76 8.09 0.06 -4.09
C LEU A 76 7.19 0.69 -5.14
N ALA A 77 7.04 2.01 -5.15
CA ALA A 77 6.20 2.70 -6.13
C ALA A 77 6.70 2.49 -7.57
N PRO A 78 7.99 2.68 -7.90
CA PRO A 78 8.50 2.35 -9.23
C PRO A 78 8.36 0.87 -9.61
N HIS A 79 8.47 -0.05 -8.65
CA HIS A 79 8.31 -1.48 -8.89
C HIS A 79 6.86 -1.82 -9.22
N LEU A 80 5.92 -1.37 -8.37
CA LEU A 80 4.48 -1.61 -8.55
C LEU A 80 3.96 -0.94 -9.81
N ALA A 81 4.46 0.23 -10.20
CA ALA A 81 4.12 0.88 -11.46
C ALA A 81 4.47 0.03 -12.70
N ARG A 82 5.54 -0.77 -12.63
CA ARG A 82 5.96 -1.68 -13.72
C ARG A 82 5.25 -3.03 -13.66
N ALA A 83 5.01 -3.54 -12.46
CA ALA A 83 4.35 -4.81 -12.21
C ALA A 83 3.29 -4.62 -11.12
N PRO A 84 2.06 -4.21 -11.50
CA PRO A 84 0.96 -4.10 -10.54
C PRO A 84 0.70 -5.44 -9.87
N GLY A 85 0.44 -5.41 -8.57
CA GLY A 85 0.35 -6.62 -7.77
C GLY A 85 -0.10 -6.35 -6.35
N VAL A 86 0.17 -7.31 -5.46
CA VAL A 86 -0.27 -7.24 -4.06
C VAL A 86 0.93 -7.00 -3.17
N LEU A 87 0.86 -5.99 -2.32
CA LEU A 87 1.83 -5.74 -1.27
C LEU A 87 1.38 -6.44 0.01
N ILE A 88 2.21 -7.33 0.55
CA ILE A 88 1.96 -8.01 1.81
C ILE A 88 3.09 -7.72 2.78
N GLY A 89 2.80 -7.61 4.07
CA GLY A 89 3.89 -7.31 4.99
C GLY A 89 3.57 -7.34 6.46
N VAL A 90 4.64 -7.22 7.24
CA VAL A 90 4.60 -7.06 8.70
C VAL A 90 5.56 -5.94 9.11
N THR A 91 5.02 -4.87 9.69
CA THR A 91 5.78 -3.67 10.07
C THR A 91 5.32 -3.08 11.40
N ARG A 92 6.00 -2.02 11.88
CA ARG A 92 5.56 -1.26 13.06
C ARG A 92 4.30 -0.48 12.72
N PRO A 93 3.43 -0.17 13.70
CA PRO A 93 2.24 0.65 13.46
C PRO A 93 2.52 2.02 12.82
N ALA A 94 3.65 2.66 13.15
CA ALA A 94 4.05 3.93 12.57
C ALA A 94 4.39 3.79 11.08
N ASP A 95 5.16 2.78 10.72
CA ASP A 95 5.55 2.54 9.32
C ASP A 95 4.33 2.16 8.48
N TYR A 96 3.43 1.36 9.05
CA TYR A 96 2.16 1.04 8.42
C TYR A 96 1.30 2.28 8.17
N PHE A 97 1.22 3.19 9.15
CA PHE A 97 0.53 4.46 8.99
C PHE A 97 1.13 5.29 7.85
N VAL A 98 2.46 5.41 7.77
CA VAL A 98 3.12 6.11 6.65
C VAL A 98 2.81 5.43 5.32
N LEU A 99 2.92 4.10 5.26
CA LEU A 99 2.65 3.33 4.05
C LEU A 99 1.23 3.56 3.52
N THR A 100 0.21 3.59 4.39
CA THR A 100 -1.18 3.88 4.00
C THR A 100 -1.40 5.30 3.45
N HIS A 101 -0.51 6.25 3.75
CA HIS A 101 -0.55 7.60 3.18
C HIS A 101 0.25 7.71 1.87
N CYS A 102 1.24 6.84 1.67
CA CYS A 102 2.03 6.77 0.46
C CYS A 102 1.32 6.03 -0.68
N VAL A 103 0.52 5.01 -0.33
CA VAL A 103 -0.22 4.18 -1.28
C VAL A 103 -1.42 4.98 -1.85
N PRO A 104 -1.69 4.92 -3.18
CA PRO A 104 -2.87 5.55 -3.76
C PRO A 104 -4.16 5.07 -3.09
N HIS A 105 -5.11 5.98 -2.84
CA HIS A 105 -6.38 5.62 -2.18
C HIS A 105 -7.18 4.55 -2.95
N SER A 106 -7.02 4.47 -4.27
CA SER A 106 -7.63 3.43 -5.12
C SER A 106 -7.03 2.04 -4.92
N ALA A 107 -5.81 1.95 -4.37
CA ALA A 107 -5.12 0.71 -4.03
C ALA A 107 -5.45 0.23 -2.61
N LEU A 108 -6.15 1.08 -1.84
CA LEU A 108 -6.39 0.87 -0.42
C LEU A 108 -7.58 -0.08 -0.20
N THR A 109 -7.54 -1.27 -0.82
CA THR A 109 -8.31 -2.42 -0.31
C THR A 109 -7.49 -3.05 0.80
N THR A 110 -7.38 -2.32 1.91
CA THR A 110 -6.65 -2.75 3.08
C THR A 110 -7.41 -3.86 3.78
N ARG A 111 -6.78 -5.02 3.94
CA ARG A 111 -7.27 -6.06 4.86
C ARG A 111 -6.30 -6.19 6.03
N ASP A 112 -6.51 -5.33 7.03
CA ASP A 112 -5.72 -5.32 8.26
C ASP A 112 -5.99 -6.56 9.10
N VAL A 113 -4.92 -7.23 9.53
CA VAL A 113 -4.99 -8.20 10.61
C VAL A 113 -4.12 -7.68 11.75
N ARG A 114 -4.76 -6.98 12.68
CA ARG A 114 -4.09 -6.37 13.84
C ARG A 114 -3.91 -7.42 14.94
N GLU A 115 -2.70 -7.52 15.47
CA GLU A 115 -2.50 -8.15 16.78
C GLU A 115 -2.95 -7.21 17.91
N ALA A 116 -3.52 -7.77 18.98
CA ALA A 116 -4.08 -7.02 20.09
C ALA A 116 -3.00 -6.35 20.95
N GLY A 117 -2.70 -5.07 20.67
CA GLY A 117 -1.84 -4.23 21.50
C GLY A 117 -1.45 -2.91 20.84
N ARG A 118 -1.31 -1.84 21.62
CA ARG A 118 -1.02 -0.47 21.14
C ARG A 118 0.36 -0.30 20.47
N ARG A 119 1.23 -1.32 20.56
CA ARG A 119 2.57 -1.41 19.94
C ARG A 119 2.80 -2.74 19.22
N ALA A 120 1.72 -3.50 18.97
CA ALA A 120 1.87 -4.78 18.29
C ALA A 120 2.22 -4.55 16.82
N PRO A 121 3.03 -5.43 16.20
CA PRO A 121 3.25 -5.43 14.76
C PRO A 121 1.94 -5.43 13.99
N VAL A 122 1.94 -4.76 12.84
CA VAL A 122 0.79 -4.75 11.92
C VAL A 122 1.11 -5.64 10.74
N ALA A 123 0.27 -6.66 10.54
CA ALA A 123 0.27 -7.44 9.32
C ALA A 123 -0.77 -6.87 8.35
N PHE A 124 -0.38 -6.70 7.09
CA PHE A 124 -1.23 -6.08 6.08
C PHE A 124 -1.15 -6.78 4.73
N VAL A 125 -2.21 -6.56 3.95
CA VAL A 125 -2.32 -6.89 2.54
C VAL A 125 -2.96 -5.68 1.86
N ILE A 126 -2.28 -5.14 0.84
CA ILE A 126 -2.69 -3.97 0.06
C ILE A 126 -2.68 -4.37 -1.42
N ASP A 127 -3.82 -4.21 -2.09
CA ASP A 127 -3.97 -4.55 -3.50
C ASP A 127 -3.65 -3.35 -4.40
N CYS A 128 -2.50 -3.37 -5.06
CA CYS A 128 -2.05 -2.34 -5.98
C CYS A 128 -2.33 -2.69 -7.45
N SER A 129 -3.10 -3.74 -7.73
CA SER A 129 -3.34 -4.22 -9.10
C SER A 129 -4.29 -3.33 -9.92
N SER A 130 -5.20 -2.62 -9.27
CA SER A 130 -6.26 -1.82 -9.91
C SER A 130 -6.02 -0.30 -9.88
N SER A 131 -5.00 0.15 -9.17
CA SER A 131 -4.78 1.56 -8.82
C SER A 131 -3.88 2.31 -9.79
N LEU A 132 -2.93 1.63 -10.44
CA LEU A 132 -1.92 2.28 -11.29
C LEU A 132 -2.39 2.56 -12.73
N THR A 133 -3.45 1.90 -13.18
CA THR A 133 -4.03 2.12 -14.52
C THR A 133 -4.83 3.42 -14.62
N ARG A 134 -5.21 4.02 -13.49
CA ARG A 134 -6.05 5.24 -13.47
C ARG A 134 -5.23 6.52 -13.32
N ASP A 135 -4.11 6.49 -12.62
CA ASP A 135 -3.29 7.69 -12.36
C ASP A 135 -2.46 8.11 -13.58
N LEU A 136 -2.00 7.14 -14.39
CA LEU A 136 -1.29 7.44 -15.65
C LEU A 136 -2.23 7.83 -16.81
N ARG A 137 -3.55 7.66 -16.63
CA ARG A 137 -4.59 8.08 -17.57
C ARG A 137 -5.31 9.35 -17.11
N GLY A 138 -4.71 10.10 -16.18
CA GLY A 138 -5.01 11.52 -15.94
C GLY A 138 -4.45 12.39 -17.07
N THR A 139 -4.81 12.06 -18.31
CA THR A 139 -4.50 12.86 -19.49
C THR A 139 -5.33 14.14 -19.45
N HIS A 140 -4.63 15.25 -19.33
CA HIS A 140 -4.72 16.32 -20.30
C HIS A 140 -6.17 16.70 -20.66
N THR A 141 -6.81 17.49 -19.79
CA THR A 141 -7.99 18.25 -20.18
C THR A 141 -7.52 19.33 -21.16
N GLU A 142 -7.57 19.01 -22.44
CA GLU A 142 -7.46 19.98 -23.51
C GLU A 142 -8.49 21.09 -23.26
N PRO A 143 -8.10 22.37 -23.18
CA PRO A 143 -9.07 23.44 -23.06
C PRO A 143 -9.87 23.47 -24.35
N ARG A 144 -11.13 23.06 -24.24
CA ARG A 144 -12.17 23.25 -25.24
C ARG A 144 -12.32 24.75 -25.47
N THR A 145 -11.57 25.30 -26.42
CA THR A 145 -11.84 26.61 -26.99
C THR A 145 -13.15 26.51 -27.76
N ASP A 146 -14.24 26.82 -27.07
CA ASP A 146 -15.48 27.26 -27.70
C ASP A 146 -15.13 28.46 -28.59
N ARG A 147 -15.25 28.23 -29.91
CA ARG A 147 -15.32 29.32 -30.88
C ARG A 147 -16.64 30.05 -30.66
N PRO A 148 -16.66 31.36 -30.38
CA PRO A 148 -17.88 32.13 -30.54
C PRO A 148 -18.19 32.27 -32.03
N ASP A 149 -19.37 31.77 -32.42
CA ASP A 149 -20.02 31.95 -33.71
C ASP A 149 -20.31 33.44 -33.93
N PHE A 150 -19.49 34.10 -34.75
CA PHE A 150 -19.72 35.47 -35.22
C PHE A 150 -20.66 35.47 -36.44
N SER A 151 -21.90 35.04 -36.24
CA SER A 151 -23.01 35.28 -37.16
C SER A 151 -23.79 36.54 -36.74
N GLY A 152 -23.06 37.67 -36.69
CA GLY A 152 -23.56 39.00 -36.38
C GLY A 152 -23.84 39.80 -37.65
N ARG A 153 -25.11 39.79 -38.05
CA ARG A 153 -25.74 40.56 -39.12
C ARG A 153 -25.19 41.99 -39.27
N MET A 154 -24.85 42.33 -40.51
CA MET A 154 -24.72 43.68 -41.03
C MET A 154 -25.93 44.54 -40.64
N LEU A 155 -25.68 45.60 -39.87
CA LEU A 155 -26.53 46.79 -39.84
C LEU A 155 -25.71 47.98 -40.35
N HIS A 156 -25.96 48.22 -41.63
CA HIS A 156 -26.04 49.48 -42.34
C HIS A 156 -25.89 50.81 -41.57
N ARG A 157 -25.25 51.75 -42.30
CA ARG A 157 -25.32 53.24 -42.26
C ARG A 157 -24.28 53.92 -41.37
N ARG A 158 -23.22 54.51 -41.96
CA ARG A 158 -23.12 55.77 -42.73
C ARG A 158 -23.10 57.02 -41.82
N LYS A 159 -22.14 57.90 -42.17
CA LYS A 159 -22.04 59.35 -41.89
C LYS A 159 -21.41 59.70 -40.54
N PHE A 160 -20.63 60.77 -40.35
CA PHE A 160 -19.93 61.75 -41.18
C PHE A 160 -18.93 62.43 -40.21
N TRP A 161 -17.99 63.20 -40.76
CA TRP A 161 -16.89 63.96 -40.12
C TRP A 161 -17.22 64.79 -38.86
N ALA A 162 -16.22 64.98 -37.99
CA ALA A 162 -15.42 66.22 -37.84
C ALA A 162 -14.19 65.95 -36.97
#